data_AF-A0A524PLW6-F1
#
_entry.id   AF-A0A524PLW6-F1
#
_cell.length_a   1.000
_cell.length_b   1.000
_cell.length_c   1.000
_cell.angle_alpha   90.00
_cell.angle_beta   90.00
_cell.angle_gamma   90.00
#
_symmetry.space_group_name_H-M   'P 1'
#
loop_
_entity.id
_entity.type
_entity.pdbx_description
1 polymer ?
#
loop_
_entity_poly.entity_id
_entity_poly.type
_entity_poly.pdbx_seq_one_letter_code
_entity_poly.pdbx_strand_id
1 'polypeptide(L)'
;MSKRYSKLDERGNRIVRQVSSIMYIVTLYSLIGIQLYRQFVLNQPSEEWTDIAILISINAIVWVGSLLYLSGIVNPRVVRMRYLIAGFTGFVILGLAFTIFKYSVLLEQTVSMLQLLDMFFTVLKISAILIGFWGLLAYLGHKRIEKRIS
;
A
#
# COMPACT_ATOMS: atom_id res chain seq x y z
N MET A 1 -31.97 21.39 22.74
CA MET A 1 -31.78 20.02 23.26
C MET A 1 -31.40 19.12 22.07
N SER A 2 -30.10 19.05 21.72
CA SER A 2 -29.64 18.42 20.47
C SER A 2 -28.44 17.53 20.75
N LYS A 3 -28.64 16.22 20.54
CA LYS A 3 -27.70 15.22 19.98
C LYS A 3 -28.20 13.80 20.30
N ARG A 4 -29.33 13.41 19.69
CA ARG A 4 -29.57 11.99 19.41
C ARG A 4 -28.71 11.67 18.19
N TYR A 5 -27.45 11.31 18.44
CA TYR A 5 -26.70 10.55 17.44
C TYR A 5 -27.48 9.25 17.25
N SER A 6 -28.17 9.16 16.12
CA SER A 6 -28.79 7.92 15.65
C SER A 6 -27.72 6.86 15.66
N LYS A 7 -27.81 5.94 16.63
CA LYS A 7 -27.01 4.73 16.64
C LYS A 7 -27.48 3.96 15.41
N LEU A 8 -26.70 4.02 14.33
CA LEU A 8 -26.99 3.30 13.10
C LEU A 8 -27.26 1.84 13.46
N ASP A 9 -28.41 1.34 13.02
CA ASP A 9 -28.76 -0.07 13.13
C ASP A 9 -27.64 -0.92 12.51
N GLU A 10 -27.47 -2.17 12.97
CA GLU A 10 -26.42 -3.08 12.51
C GLU A 10 -26.45 -3.26 10.99
N ARG A 11 -27.67 -3.24 10.42
CA ARG A 11 -27.90 -3.25 8.98
C ARG A 11 -27.38 -1.97 8.30
N GLY A 12 -27.63 -0.80 8.90
CA GLY A 12 -27.12 0.48 8.43
C GLY A 12 -25.59 0.53 8.44
N ASN A 13 -24.96 0.06 9.52
CA ASN A 13 -23.50 -0.02 9.62
C ASN A 13 -22.88 -0.98 8.58
N ARG A 14 -23.55 -2.07 8.25
CA ARG A 14 -23.10 -3.00 7.21
C ARG A 14 -23.14 -2.36 5.82
N ILE A 15 -24.25 -1.70 5.49
CA ILE A 15 -24.44 -1.02 4.20
C ILE A 15 -23.41 0.10 4.05
N VAL A 16 -23.21 0.94 5.07
CA VAL A 16 -22.21 2.02 5.03
C VAL A 16 -20.82 1.47 4.77
N ARG A 17 -20.40 0.41 5.48
CA ARG A 17 -19.08 -0.21 5.23
C ARG A 17 -18.94 -0.72 3.80
N GLN A 18 -19.94 -1.43 3.31
CA GLN A 18 -19.92 -1.99 1.95
C GLN A 18 -19.83 -0.89 0.89
N VAL A 19 -20.67 0.14 1.00
CA VAL A 19 -20.66 1.29 0.09
C VAL A 19 -19.33 2.03 0.18
N SER A 20 -18.82 2.32 1.38
CA SER A 20 -17.51 2.97 1.54
C SER A 20 -16.37 2.16 0.94
N SER A 21 -16.36 0.84 1.09
CA SER A 21 -15.34 -0.02 0.49
C SER A 21 -15.42 -0.03 -1.04
N ILE A 22 -16.62 -0.11 -1.61
CA ILE A 22 -16.82 -0.05 -3.07
C ILE A 22 -16.36 1.30 -3.61
N MET A 23 -16.81 2.40 -2.99
CA MET A 23 -16.43 3.77 -3.40
C MET A 23 -14.92 3.99 -3.31
N TYR A 24 -14.26 3.44 -2.29
CA TYR A 24 -12.81 3.50 -2.16
C TYR A 24 -12.10 2.75 -3.28
N ILE A 25 -12.55 1.53 -3.60
CA ILE A 25 -11.99 0.72 -4.70
C ILE A 25 -12.17 1.44 -6.04
N VAL A 26 -13.37 1.99 -6.30
CA VAL A 26 -13.64 2.78 -7.51
C VAL A 26 -12.72 4.00 -7.59
N THR A 27 -12.51 4.70 -6.48
CA THR A 27 -11.58 5.85 -6.42
C THR A 27 -10.16 5.41 -6.76
N LEU A 28 -9.69 4.30 -6.19
CA LEU A 28 -8.34 3.78 -6.43
C LEU A 28 -8.14 3.40 -7.91
N TYR A 29 -9.10 2.68 -8.51
CA TYR A 29 -9.06 2.34 -9.93
C TYR A 29 -9.15 3.58 -10.83
N SER A 30 -9.94 4.58 -10.44
CA SER A 30 -10.05 5.83 -11.19
C SER A 30 -8.71 6.58 -11.19
N LEU A 31 -8.03 6.67 -10.05
CA LEU A 31 -6.72 7.30 -9.95
C LEU A 31 -5.66 6.57 -10.78
N ILE A 32 -5.64 5.23 -10.72
CA ILE A 32 -4.75 4.41 -11.56
C ILE A 32 -5.06 4.64 -13.04
N GLY A 33 -6.34 4.63 -13.43
CA GLY A 33 -6.78 4.88 -14.79
C GLY A 33 -6.36 6.26 -15.31
N ILE A 34 -6.50 7.31 -14.50
CA ILE A 34 -6.04 8.66 -14.84
C ILE A 34 -4.52 8.68 -15.01
N GLN A 35 -3.76 8.05 -14.11
CA GLN A 35 -2.30 7.98 -14.24
C GLN A 35 -1.88 7.26 -15.53
N LEU A 36 -2.48 6.11 -15.82
CA LEU A 36 -2.20 5.35 -17.05
C LEU A 36 -2.58 6.15 -18.29
N TYR A 37 -3.72 6.83 -18.28
CA TYR A 37 -4.16 7.68 -19.39
C TYR A 37 -3.18 8.82 -19.65
N ARG A 38 -2.74 9.52 -18.59
CA ARG A 38 -1.74 10.61 -18.71
C ARG A 38 -0.40 10.09 -19.23
N GLN A 39 0.02 8.93 -18.75
CA GLN A 39 1.30 8.35 -19.13
C GLN A 39 1.29 7.82 -20.58
N PHE A 40 0.26 7.08 -20.99
CA PHE A 40 0.26 6.35 -22.27
C PHE A 40 -0.51 7.04 -23.40
N VAL A 41 -1.55 7.81 -23.07
CA VAL A 41 -2.38 8.49 -24.09
C VAL A 41 -1.90 9.91 -24.30
N LEU A 42 -1.60 10.64 -23.22
CA LEU A 42 -1.13 12.02 -23.31
C LEU A 42 0.40 12.15 -23.41
N ASN A 43 1.15 11.06 -23.19
CA ASN A 43 2.63 11.04 -23.18
C ASN A 43 3.23 12.16 -22.32
N GLN A 44 2.57 12.49 -21.20
CA GLN A 44 3.05 13.55 -20.31
C GLN A 44 4.34 13.10 -19.61
N PRO A 45 5.32 14.02 -19.44
CA PRO A 45 6.54 13.72 -18.71
C PRO A 45 6.21 13.31 -17.26
N SER A 46 7.05 12.45 -16.67
CA SER A 46 6.78 11.87 -15.35
C SER A 46 6.59 12.88 -14.24
N GLU A 47 7.16 14.06 -14.41
CA GLU A 47 7.07 15.18 -13.47
C GLU A 47 5.64 15.68 -13.30
N GLU A 48 4.85 15.74 -14.40
CA GLU A 48 3.50 16.30 -14.43
C GLU A 48 2.41 15.44 -13.77
N TRP A 49 2.71 14.17 -13.47
CA TRP A 49 1.79 13.26 -12.79
C TRP A 49 2.36 12.69 -11.49
N THR A 50 3.46 13.28 -11.00
CA THR A 50 4.09 12.91 -9.72
C THR A 50 3.12 13.07 -8.56
N ASP A 51 2.27 14.10 -8.60
CA ASP A 51 1.23 14.37 -7.62
C ASP A 51 0.24 13.21 -7.46
N ILE A 52 -0.26 12.66 -8.58
CA ILE A 52 -1.18 11.52 -8.61
C ILE A 52 -0.47 10.26 -8.12
N ALA A 53 0.78 10.04 -8.55
CA ALA A 53 1.57 8.89 -8.10
C ALA A 53 1.80 8.92 -6.57
N ILE A 54 2.08 10.10 -5.99
CA ILE A 54 2.18 10.28 -4.54
C ILE A 54 0.84 9.99 -3.87
N LEU A 55 -0.26 10.50 -4.42
CA LEU A 55 -1.59 10.32 -3.84
C LEU A 55 -2.01 8.84 -3.80
N ILE A 56 -1.74 8.08 -4.88
CA ILE A 56 -1.96 6.63 -4.93
C ILE A 56 -1.05 5.92 -3.92
N SER A 57 0.22 6.32 -3.85
CA SER A 57 1.20 5.72 -2.93
C SER A 57 0.80 5.88 -1.47
N ILE A 58 0.45 7.10 -1.05
CA ILE A 58 -0.02 7.39 0.31
C ILE A 58 -1.30 6.59 0.61
N ASN A 59 -2.25 6.56 -0.33
CA ASN A 59 -3.47 5.78 -0.17
C ASN A 59 -3.19 4.30 0.05
N ALA A 60 -2.32 3.70 -0.76
CA ALA A 60 -1.95 2.29 -0.63
C ALA A 60 -1.27 2.02 0.73
N ILE A 61 -0.34 2.88 1.15
CA ILE A 61 0.37 2.75 2.44
C ILE A 61 -0.61 2.81 3.60
N VAL A 62 -1.49 3.81 3.61
CA VAL A 62 -2.49 4.01 4.67
C VAL A 62 -3.50 2.87 4.68
N TRP A 63 -3.95 2.40 3.51
CA TRP A 63 -4.92 1.33 3.41
C TRP A 63 -4.36 0.00 3.92
N VAL A 64 -3.18 -0.41 3.45
CA VAL A 64 -2.49 -1.61 3.94
C VAL A 64 -2.20 -1.49 5.43
N GLY A 65 -1.68 -0.35 5.88
CA GLY A 65 -1.41 -0.09 7.29
C GLY A 65 -2.66 -0.18 8.17
N SER A 66 -3.78 0.38 7.70
CA SER A 66 -5.07 0.32 8.40
C SER A 66 -5.60 -1.10 8.47
N LEU A 67 -5.49 -1.87 7.38
CA LEU A 67 -5.88 -3.29 7.37
C LEU A 67 -5.05 -4.08 8.38
N LEU A 68 -3.73 -3.90 8.42
CA LEU A 68 -2.86 -4.58 9.37
C LEU A 68 -3.18 -4.20 10.83
N TYR A 69 -3.37 -2.91 11.09
CA TYR A 69 -3.70 -2.42 12.43
C TYR A 69 -5.10 -2.84 12.92
N LEU A 70 -6.13 -2.75 12.06
CA LEU A 70 -7.50 -3.05 12.43
C LEU A 70 -7.80 -4.54 12.47
N SER A 71 -7.18 -5.32 11.58
CA SER A 71 -7.41 -6.76 11.53
C SER A 71 -6.78 -7.48 12.73
N GLY A 72 -5.61 -7.04 13.19
CA GLY A 72 -4.82 -7.70 14.23
C GLY A 72 -4.58 -9.20 13.99
N ILE A 73 -4.76 -9.65 12.73
CA ILE A 73 -4.60 -11.03 12.28
C ILE A 73 -3.14 -11.48 12.43
N VAL A 74 -2.22 -10.52 12.37
CA VAL A 74 -0.79 -10.78 12.57
C VAL A 74 -0.58 -11.09 14.05
N ASN A 75 -0.54 -12.37 14.38
CA ASN A 75 -0.06 -12.83 15.67
C ASN A 75 1.48 -12.88 15.63
N PRO A 76 2.20 -11.92 16.23
CA PRO A 76 3.66 -11.88 16.17
C PRO A 76 4.32 -13.11 16.82
N ARG A 77 3.60 -13.88 17.66
CA ARG A 77 4.11 -15.13 18.23
C ARG A 77 4.02 -16.31 17.26
N VAL A 78 3.13 -16.26 16.26
CA VAL A 78 2.86 -17.38 15.33
C VAL A 78 3.52 -17.16 13.97
N VAL A 79 3.73 -15.91 13.56
CA VAL A 79 4.42 -15.61 12.30
C VAL A 79 5.89 -16.03 12.43
N ARG A 80 6.22 -17.19 11.87
CA ARG A 80 7.60 -17.68 11.82
C ARG A 80 8.46 -16.72 11.00
N MET A 81 9.68 -16.45 11.47
CA MET A 81 10.66 -15.56 10.83
C MET A 81 10.82 -15.82 9.32
N ARG A 82 10.75 -17.09 8.89
CA ARG A 82 10.81 -17.49 7.48
C ARG A 82 9.75 -16.84 6.59
N TYR A 83 8.53 -16.58 7.08
CA TYR A 83 7.47 -15.96 6.29
C TYR A 83 7.64 -14.44 6.20
N LEU A 84 8.20 -13.80 7.22
CA LEU A 84 8.58 -12.39 7.17
C LEU A 84 9.71 -12.17 6.16
N ILE A 85 10.73 -13.03 6.19
CA ILE A 85 11.83 -13.00 5.23
C ILE A 85 11.28 -13.25 3.82
N ALA A 86 10.44 -14.28 3.62
CA ALA A 86 9.85 -14.56 2.32
C ALA A 86 9.00 -13.40 1.79
N GLY A 87 8.18 -12.77 2.65
CA GLY A 87 7.40 -11.59 2.28
C GLY A 87 8.26 -10.40 1.92
N PHE A 88 9.31 -10.12 2.70
CA PHE A 88 10.28 -9.07 2.42
C PHE A 88 11.00 -9.30 1.09
N THR A 89 11.55 -10.50 0.90
CA THR A 89 12.23 -10.88 -0.35
C THR A 89 11.30 -10.78 -1.54
N GLY A 90 10.06 -11.26 -1.43
CA GLY A 90 9.05 -11.15 -2.48
C GLY A 90 8.74 -9.69 -2.83
N PHE A 91 8.60 -8.82 -1.83
CA PHE A 91 8.33 -7.40 -2.01
C PHE A 91 9.50 -6.68 -2.70
N VAL A 92 10.74 -6.98 -2.31
CA VAL A 92 11.95 -6.44 -2.95
C VAL A 92 12.06 -6.90 -4.40
N ILE A 93 11.83 -8.19 -4.68
CA ILE A 93 11.86 -8.74 -6.05
C ILE A 93 10.81 -8.06 -6.93
N LEU A 94 9.58 -7.90 -6.43
CA LEU A 94 8.52 -7.21 -7.15
C LEU A 94 8.86 -5.74 -7.40
N GLY A 95 9.38 -5.03 -6.39
CA GLY A 95 9.80 -3.64 -6.53
C GLY A 95 10.93 -3.47 -7.53
N LEU A 96 11.88 -4.42 -7.56
CA LEU A 96 12.97 -4.41 -8.52
C LEU A 96 12.47 -4.68 -9.94
N ALA A 97 11.65 -5.72 -10.12
CA ALA A 97 11.06 -6.06 -11.41
C ALA A 97 10.26 -4.89 -11.99
N PHE A 98 9.46 -4.22 -11.15
CA PHE A 98 8.71 -3.03 -11.54
C PHE A 98 9.63 -1.87 -11.92
N THR A 99 10.69 -1.61 -11.15
CA THR A 99 11.67 -0.56 -11.44
C THR A 99 12.37 -0.81 -12.77
N ILE A 100 12.83 -2.05 -13.00
CA ILE A 100 13.47 -2.44 -14.26
C ILE A 100 12.48 -2.26 -15.42
N PHE A 101 11.25 -2.74 -15.29
CA PHE A 101 10.22 -2.58 -16.31
C PHE A 101 9.98 -1.10 -16.63
N LYS A 102 9.89 -0.23 -15.61
CA LYS A 102 9.75 1.21 -15.81
C LYS A 102 10.90 1.81 -16.61
N TYR A 103 12.15 1.56 -16.21
CA TYR A 103 13.29 2.20 -16.88
C TYR A 103 13.58 1.61 -18.26
N SER A 104 13.39 0.31 -18.45
CA SER A 104 13.69 -0.37 -19.72
C SER A 104 12.57 -0.26 -20.75
N VAL A 105 11.31 -0.50 -20.35
CA VAL A 105 10.17 -0.57 -21.28
C VAL A 105 9.47 0.77 -21.42
N LEU A 106 9.30 1.51 -20.32
CA LEU A 106 8.51 2.75 -20.34
C LEU A 106 9.34 4.00 -20.69
N LEU A 107 10.62 3.99 -20.36
CA LEU A 107 11.54 5.13 -20.56
C LEU A 107 12.61 4.87 -21.63
N GLU A 108 12.63 3.67 -22.22
CA GLU A 108 13.58 3.22 -23.25
C GLU A 108 15.07 3.49 -22.89
N GLN A 109 15.40 3.47 -21.59
CA GLN A 109 16.76 3.70 -21.13
C GLN A 109 17.57 2.40 -21.07
N THR A 110 18.82 2.45 -21.52
CA THR A 110 19.76 1.35 -21.37
C THR A 110 20.22 1.27 -19.92
N VAL A 111 19.80 0.21 -19.22
CA VAL A 111 20.12 0.05 -17.80
C VAL A 111 21.50 -0.61 -17.67
N SER A 112 22.48 0.14 -17.17
CA SER A 112 23.82 -0.39 -16.86
C SER A 112 23.83 -1.19 -15.55
N MET A 113 24.82 -2.08 -15.36
CA MET A 113 24.96 -2.87 -14.13
C MET A 113 25.15 -2.01 -12.86
N LEU A 114 25.82 -0.87 -12.99
CA LEU A 114 25.97 0.08 -11.88
C LEU A 114 24.64 0.73 -11.49
N GLN A 115 23.83 1.12 -12.48
CA GLN A 115 22.49 1.67 -12.23
C GLN A 115 21.55 0.61 -11.64
N LEU A 116 21.64 -0.66 -12.08
CA LEU A 116 20.86 -1.75 -11.48
C LEU A 116 21.15 -1.93 -9.99
N LEU A 117 22.42 -1.85 -9.58
CA LEU A 117 22.80 -1.93 -8.18
C LEU A 117 22.26 -0.74 -7.37
N ASP A 118 22.34 0.47 -7.91
CA ASP A 118 21.81 1.66 -7.24
C ASP A 118 20.28 1.61 -7.10
N MET A 119 19.58 1.16 -8.15
CA MET A 119 18.14 0.86 -8.11
C MET A 119 17.82 -0.22 -7.07
N PHE A 120 18.62 -1.29 -6.99
CA PHE A 120 18.46 -2.34 -5.99
C PHE A 120 18.55 -1.80 -4.57
N PHE A 121 19.60 -1.02 -4.25
CA PHE A 121 19.76 -0.44 -2.91
C PHE A 121 18.64 0.54 -2.57
N THR A 122 18.16 1.30 -3.56
CA THR A 122 17.03 2.21 -3.39
C THR A 122 15.74 1.45 -3.06
N VAL A 123 15.40 0.42 -3.85
CA VAL A 123 14.24 -0.45 -3.61
C VAL A 123 14.35 -1.14 -2.25
N LEU A 124 15.54 -1.62 -1.89
CA LEU A 124 15.80 -2.28 -0.61
C LEU A 124 15.51 -1.36 0.57
N LYS A 125 16.01 -0.11 0.54
CA LYS A 125 15.79 0.89 1.60
C LYS A 125 14.31 1.23 1.75
N ILE A 126 13.61 1.51 0.65
CA ILE A 126 12.18 1.85 0.66
C ILE A 126 11.37 0.66 1.20
N SER A 127 11.66 -0.55 0.74
CA SER A 127 10.99 -1.78 1.18
C SER A 127 11.19 -2.03 2.68
N ALA A 128 12.41 -1.83 3.19
CA ALA A 128 12.71 -1.98 4.61
C ALA A 128 11.92 -1.00 5.48
N ILE A 129 11.83 0.26 5.07
CA ILE A 129 11.04 1.28 5.78
C ILE A 129 9.55 0.91 5.78
N LEU A 130 9.00 0.55 4.62
CA LEU A 130 7.58 0.21 4.49
C LEU A 130 7.21 -1.03 5.32
N ILE A 131 7.99 -2.10 5.21
CA ILE A 131 7.74 -3.34 5.95
C ILE A 131 7.94 -3.13 7.45
N GLY A 132 8.93 -2.33 7.86
CA GLY A 132 9.11 -1.94 9.26
C GLY A 132 7.90 -1.17 9.80
N PHE A 133 7.42 -0.16 9.05
CA PHE A 133 6.24 0.61 9.41
C PHE A 133 4.97 -0.25 9.52
N TRP A 134 4.71 -1.09 8.52
CA TRP A 134 3.56 -2.00 8.53
C TRP A 134 3.67 -3.09 9.59
N GLY A 135 4.87 -3.60 9.86
CA GLY A 135 5.14 -4.54 10.95
C GLY A 135 4.84 -3.93 12.32
N LEU A 136 5.21 -2.67 12.53
CA LEU A 136 4.87 -1.93 13.74
C LEU A 136 3.35 -1.74 13.89
N LEU A 137 2.65 -1.35 12.82
CA LEU A 137 1.19 -1.23 12.84
C LEU A 137 0.50 -2.56 13.12
N ALA A 138 0.96 -3.64 12.51
CA ALA A 138 0.46 -4.98 12.76
C ALA A 138 0.63 -5.39 14.24
N TYR A 139 1.81 -5.14 14.81
CA TYR A 139 2.09 -5.37 16.23
C TYR A 139 1.18 -4.56 17.16
N LEU A 140 1.02 -3.26 16.90
CA LEU A 140 0.12 -2.40 17.68
C LEU A 140 -1.34 -2.84 17.56
N GLY A 141 -1.75 -3.27 16.37
CA GLY A 141 -3.09 -3.82 16.11
C GLY A 141 -3.36 -5.06 16.94
N HIS A 142 -2.41 -6.00 16.96
CA HIS A 142 -2.50 -7.21 17.78
C HIS A 142 -2.61 -6.88 19.27
N LYS A 143 -1.74 -6.01 19.80
CA LYS A 143 -1.75 -5.58 21.22
C LYS A 143 -3.07 -4.90 21.61
N ARG A 144 -3.68 -4.15 20.69
CA ARG A 144 -5.00 -3.52 20.90
C ARG A 144 -6.10 -4.57 21.05
N ILE A 145 -6.08 -5.62 20.24
CA ILE A 145 -7.09 -6.70 20.30
C ILE A 145 -6.92 -7.52 21.58
N GLU A 146 -5.68 -7.87 21.95
CA GLU A 146 -5.38 -8.60 23.19
C GLU A 146 -5.92 -7.86 24.43
N LYS A 147 -5.73 -6.53 24.49
CA LYS A 147 -6.28 -5.66 25.55
C LYS A 147 -7.81 -5.54 25.57
N ARG A 148 -8.51 -5.92 24.50
CA ARG A 148 -9.99 -5.91 24.46
C ARG A 148 -10.60 -7.25 24.86
N ILE A 149 -9.82 -8.32 24.75
CA ILE A 149 -10.26 -9.69 25.03
C ILE A 149 -9.92 -10.09 26.47
N SER A 150 -8.80 -9.58 27.02
CA SER A 150 -8.43 -9.69 28.44
C SER A 150 -9.10 -8.62 29.29
#